data_AF-D4DR82-F1
#
_entry.id   AF-D4DR82-F1
#
_cell.length_a   1.000
_cell.length_b   1.000
_cell.length_c   1.000
_cell.angle_alpha   90.00
_cell.angle_beta   90.00
_cell.angle_gamma   90.00
#
_symmetry.space_group_name_H-M   'P 1'
#
loop_
_entity.id
_entity.type
_entity.pdbx_description
1 polymer ?
#
loop_
_entity_poly.entity_id
_entity_poly.type
_entity_poly.pdbx_seq_one_letter_code
_entity_poly.pdbx_strand_id
1 'polypeptide(L)'
;MSNKPDSKQLLELKARAHHLNPVVMIGQQGLTESVIKETDAALTAHELIKVRVLDDDRAERIAMCEALCAATDAQLVQHIGKLLVLWRENPEEA
;
A
#
# COMPACT_ATOMS: atom_id res chain seq x y z
N MET A 1 19.62 -1.75 2.21
CA MET A 1 19.26 -0.33 1.97
C MET A 1 17.75 -0.23 2.05
N SER A 2 17.18 0.59 2.95
CA SER A 2 15.74 0.87 2.88
C SER A 2 15.48 1.73 1.67
N ASN A 3 14.81 1.19 0.65
CA ASN A 3 14.48 1.90 -0.58
C ASN A 3 13.28 2.83 -0.34
N LYS A 4 13.49 3.86 0.47
CA LYS A 4 12.46 4.83 0.85
C LYS A 4 12.43 5.96 -0.17
N PRO A 5 11.26 6.34 -0.71
CA PRO A 5 11.17 7.43 -1.68
C PRO A 5 11.61 8.76 -1.03
N ASP A 6 12.41 9.54 -1.75
CA ASP A 6 12.74 10.92 -1.36
C ASP A 6 11.49 11.83 -1.46
N SER A 7 11.55 13.01 -0.84
CA SER A 7 10.52 14.05 -0.90
C SER A 7 9.97 14.32 -2.30
N LYS A 8 10.85 14.39 -3.32
CA LYS A 8 10.41 14.62 -4.71
C LYS A 8 9.61 13.42 -5.24
N GLN A 9 10.14 12.21 -5.10
CA GLN A 9 9.46 10.99 -5.53
C GLN A 9 8.13 10.80 -4.80
N LEU A 10 8.08 11.13 -3.51
CA LEU A 10 6.85 11.05 -2.71
C LEU A 10 5.73 11.95 -3.27
N LEU A 11 6.07 13.16 -3.73
CA LEU A 11 5.11 14.07 -4.36
C LEU A 11 4.60 13.50 -5.69
N GLU A 12 5.49 12.94 -6.51
CA GLU A 12 5.15 12.31 -7.79
C GLU A 12 4.25 11.08 -7.58
N LEU A 13 4.58 10.22 -6.62
CA LEU A 13 3.78 9.05 -6.25
C LEU A 13 2.39 9.45 -5.75
N LYS A 14 2.28 10.51 -4.94
CA LYS A 14 0.97 11.05 -4.49
C LYS A 14 0.12 11.55 -5.67
N ALA A 15 0.73 12.26 -6.60
CA ALA A 15 0.04 12.75 -7.79
C ALA A 15 -0.45 11.59 -8.68
N ARG A 16 0.43 10.61 -8.95
CA ARG A 16 0.06 9.38 -9.68
C ARG A 16 -1.06 8.62 -8.97
N ALA A 17 -0.96 8.46 -7.66
CA ALA A 17 -1.94 7.73 -6.87
C ALA A 17 -3.31 8.39 -6.92
N HIS A 18 -3.42 9.72 -6.99
CA HIS A 18 -4.71 10.42 -6.94
C HIS A 18 -5.76 9.82 -7.90
N HIS A 19 -5.36 9.46 -9.12
CA HIS A 19 -6.23 8.91 -10.16
C HIS A 19 -6.46 7.39 -10.10
N LEU A 20 -5.73 6.67 -9.24
CA LEU A 20 -5.87 5.22 -9.12
C LEU A 20 -7.17 4.84 -8.40
N ASN A 21 -7.78 3.74 -8.83
CA ASN A 21 -8.79 3.06 -8.04
C ASN A 21 -8.12 2.05 -7.09
N PRO A 22 -8.71 1.77 -5.91
CA PRO A 22 -8.22 0.70 -5.07
C PRO A 22 -8.35 -0.64 -5.80
N VAL A 23 -7.26 -1.41 -5.81
CA VAL A 23 -7.17 -2.73 -6.46
C VAL A 23 -7.20 -3.87 -5.46
N VAL A 24 -6.92 -3.58 -4.19
CA VAL A 24 -7.00 -4.52 -3.06
C VAL A 24 -7.97 -3.98 -2.02
N MET A 25 -8.70 -4.87 -1.37
CA MET A 25 -9.61 -4.52 -0.26
C MET A 25 -9.39 -5.41 0.97
N ILE A 26 -9.25 -4.78 2.13
CA ILE A 26 -9.23 -5.44 3.44
C ILE A 26 -10.63 -5.38 4.03
N GLY A 27 -11.26 -6.55 4.11
CA GLY A 27 -12.61 -6.71 4.68
C GLY A 27 -12.62 -6.75 6.21
N GLN A 28 -13.78 -7.11 6.78
CA GLN A 28 -13.98 -7.20 8.23
C GLN A 28 -13.14 -8.30 8.92
N GLN A 29 -12.63 -9.26 8.16
CA GLN A 29 -11.70 -10.28 8.67
C GLN A 29 -10.28 -9.73 8.87
N GLY A 30 -10.05 -8.45 8.57
CA GLY A 30 -8.76 -7.80 8.73
C GLY A 30 -7.71 -8.31 7.75
N LEU A 31 -6.44 -8.15 8.15
CA LEU A 31 -5.30 -8.55 7.35
C LEU A 31 -5.11 -10.08 7.36
N THR A 32 -5.48 -10.72 6.26
CA THR A 32 -5.31 -12.17 6.06
C THR A 32 -4.14 -12.48 5.14
N GLU A 33 -3.66 -13.73 5.15
CA GLU A 33 -2.61 -14.18 4.22
C GLU A 33 -2.99 -13.98 2.75
N SER A 34 -4.27 -14.15 2.41
CA SER A 34 -4.77 -13.91 1.05
C SER A 34 -4.66 -12.45 0.64
N VAL A 35 -4.99 -11.52 1.54
CA VAL A 35 -4.84 -10.07 1.31
C VAL A 35 -3.37 -9.71 1.13
N ILE A 36 -2.48 -10.29 1.94
CA ILE A 36 -1.03 -10.06 1.82
C ILE A 36 -0.53 -10.52 0.44
N LYS A 37 -0.89 -11.74 0.02
CA LYS A 37 -0.51 -12.29 -1.29
C LYS A 37 -1.07 -11.47 -2.45
N GLU A 38 -2.32 -11.02 -2.36
CA GLU A 38 -2.94 -10.16 -3.38
C GLU A 38 -2.23 -8.80 -3.47
N THR A 39 -1.90 -8.21 -2.31
CA THR A 39 -1.16 -6.95 -2.24
C THR A 39 0.23 -7.10 -2.85
N ASP A 40 0.95 -8.18 -2.52
CA ASP A 40 2.26 -8.47 -3.07
C ASP A 40 2.23 -8.59 -4.59
N ALA A 41 1.28 -9.37 -5.14
CA ALA A 41 1.10 -9.51 -6.58
C ALA A 41 0.75 -8.17 -7.26
N ALA A 42 -0.13 -7.38 -6.66
CA ALA A 42 -0.51 -6.07 -7.17
C ALA A 42 0.65 -5.07 -7.14
N LEU A 43 1.50 -5.10 -6.11
CA LEU A 43 2.72 -4.30 -6.02
C LEU A 43 3.74 -4.71 -7.06
N THR A 44 3.95 -6.01 -7.30
CA THR A 44 4.84 -6.48 -8.38
C THR A 44 4.35 -6.03 -9.76
N ALA A 45 3.04 -6.04 -10.00
CA ALA A 45 2.49 -5.70 -11.31
C ALA A 45 2.41 -4.19 -11.60
N HIS A 46 2.31 -3.36 -10.55
CA HIS A 46 1.96 -1.94 -10.71
C HIS A 46 2.87 -0.96 -9.97
N GLU A 47 3.71 -1.46 -9.05
CA GLU A 47 4.59 -0.74 -8.12
C GLU A 47 3.87 0.19 -7.13
N LEU A 48 2.84 0.91 -7.57
CA LEU A 48 2.04 1.87 -6.83
C LEU A 48 0.57 1.44 -6.86
N ILE A 49 0.00 1.15 -5.69
CA ILE A 49 -1.38 0.71 -5.57
C ILE A 49 -2.15 1.47 -4.50
N LYS A 50 -3.48 1.41 -4.60
CA LYS A 50 -4.40 1.79 -3.52
C LYS A 50 -5.00 0.53 -2.90
N VAL A 51 -4.98 0.48 -1.58
CA VAL A 51 -5.64 -0.53 -0.76
C VAL A 51 -6.77 0.13 0.02
N ARG A 52 -7.98 -0.42 -0.04
CA ARG A 52 -9.11 0.08 0.78
C ARG A 52 -9.27 -0.80 2.01
N VAL A 53 -9.35 -0.20 3.19
CA VAL A 53 -9.62 -0.90 4.45
C VAL A 53 -11.03 -0.55 4.91
N LEU A 54 -11.89 -1.55 5.07
CA LEU A 54 -13.28 -1.32 5.44
C LEU A 54 -13.47 -0.99 6.92
N ASP A 55 -12.48 -1.31 7.76
CA ASP A 55 -12.48 -1.03 9.20
C ASP A 55 -12.60 0.47 9.52
N ASP A 56 -13.45 0.80 10.48
CA ASP A 56 -13.72 2.18 10.90
C ASP A 56 -12.73 2.68 11.96
N ASP A 57 -12.07 1.79 12.71
CA ASP A 57 -11.08 2.17 13.70
C ASP A 57 -9.78 2.63 13.04
N ARG A 58 -9.33 3.84 13.40
CA ARG A 58 -8.14 4.45 12.80
C ARG A 58 -6.86 3.76 13.28
N ALA A 59 -6.78 3.36 14.54
CA ALA A 59 -5.60 2.70 15.09
C ALA A 59 -5.43 1.32 14.44
N GLU A 60 -6.51 0.56 14.30
CA GLU A 60 -6.49 -0.75 13.63
C GLU A 60 -6.07 -0.63 12.15
N ARG A 61 -6.58 0.37 11.43
CA ARG A 61 -6.11 0.64 10.05
C ARG A 61 -4.62 0.95 9.96
N ILE A 62 -4.08 1.71 10.91
CA ILE A 62 -2.65 2.03 10.94
C ILE A 62 -1.85 0.76 11.23
N ALA A 63 -2.25 -0.03 12.23
CA ALA A 63 -1.60 -1.29 12.56
C ALA A 63 -1.61 -2.28 11.38
N MET A 64 -2.75 -2.42 10.69
CA MET A 64 -2.85 -3.23 9.48
C MET A 64 -1.96 -2.72 8.35
N CYS A 65 -1.86 -1.40 8.18
CA CYS A 65 -0.98 -0.80 7.18
C CYS A 65 0.50 -1.12 7.49
N GLU A 66 0.94 -0.97 8.73
CA GLU A 66 2.31 -1.25 9.15
C GLU A 66 2.65 -2.73 8.96
N ALA A 67 1.75 -3.62 9.37
CA ALA A 67 1.90 -5.06 9.19
C ALA A 67 1.95 -5.46 7.71
N LEU A 68 1.10 -4.85 6.87
CA LEU A 68 1.07 -5.12 5.43
C LEU A 68 2.35 -4.61 4.74
N CYS A 69 2.81 -3.40 5.07
CA CYS A 69 4.08 -2.87 4.59
C CYS A 69 5.25 -3.78 4.98
N ALA A 70 5.31 -4.25 6.23
CA ALA A 70 6.36 -5.16 6.68
C ALA A 70 6.31 -6.52 5.96
N ALA A 71 5.11 -7.06 5.71
CA ALA A 71 4.94 -8.35 5.05
C ALA A 71 5.24 -8.30 3.54
N THR A 72 5.14 -7.13 2.91
CA THR A 72 5.30 -6.95 1.46
C THR A 72 6.54 -6.15 1.08
N ASP A 73 7.36 -5.73 2.06
CA ASP A 73 8.47 -4.79 1.87
C ASP A 73 8.04 -3.49 1.14
N ALA A 74 6.81 -3.06 1.38
CA ALA A 74 6.23 -1.87 0.78
C ALA A 74 6.40 -0.64 1.67
N GLN A 75 6.30 0.54 1.06
CA GLN A 75 6.33 1.83 1.73
C GLN A 75 4.96 2.51 1.66
N LEU A 76 4.53 3.08 2.79
CA LEU A 76 3.33 3.92 2.83
C LEU A 76 3.64 5.29 2.22
N VAL A 77 3.00 5.60 1.09
CA VAL A 77 3.10 6.90 0.41
C VAL A 77 2.13 7.90 1.04
N GLN A 78 0.89 7.46 1.29
CA GLN A 78 -0.17 8.32 1.81
C GLN A 78 -1.30 7.51 2.44
N HIS A 79 -1.85 8.02 3.54
CA HIS A 79 -3.05 7.49 4.18
C HIS A 79 -4.19 8.50 4.04
N ILE A 80 -5.28 8.14 3.36
CA ILE A 80 -6.42 9.01 3.02
C ILE A 80 -7.73 8.36 3.48
N GLY A 81 -8.20 8.68 4.68
CA GLY A 81 -9.42 8.08 5.23
C GLY A 81 -9.30 6.55 5.33
N LYS A 82 -10.07 5.83 4.52
CA LYS A 82 -10.07 4.36 4.41
C LYS A 82 -9.14 3.82 3.29
N LEU A 83 -8.38 4.69 2.63
CA LEU A 83 -7.48 4.34 1.54
C LEU A 83 -6.01 4.44 1.99
N LEU A 84 -5.25 3.40 1.70
CA LEU A 84 -3.80 3.35 1.87
C LEU A 84 -3.16 3.37 0.48
N VAL A 85 -2.19 4.26 0.26
CA VAL A 85 -1.39 4.29 -0.95
C VAL A 85 -0.05 3.65 -0.64
N LEU A 86 0.23 2.52 -1.27
CA LEU A 86 1.44 1.74 -1.04
C LEU A 86 2.31 1.75 -2.29
N TRP A 87 3.61 1.78 -2.09
CA TRP A 87 4.58 1.71 -3.17
C TRP A 87 5.72 0.76 -2.84
N ARG A 88 6.18 0.01 -3.83
CA ARG A 88 7.39 -0.80 -3.81
C ARG A 88 8.03 -0.74 -5.20
N GLU A 89 9.34 -0.57 -5.24
CA GLU A 89 10.10 -0.64 -6.51
C GLU A 89 10.05 -2.06 -7.07
N ASN A 90 9.82 -2.21 -8.38
CA ASN A 90 9.81 -3.52 -9.00
C ASN A 90 11.23 -4.10 -9.06
N PRO A 91 11.52 -5.26 -8.44
CA PRO A 91 12.86 -5.85 -8.48
C PRO A 91 13.31 -6.28 -9.88
N GLU A 92 12.39 -6.40 -10.86
CA GLU A 92 12.71 -6.78 -12.23
C GLU A 92 13.07 -5.58 -13.14
N GLU A 93 12.78 -4.35 -12.73
CA GLU A 93 13.08 -3.13 -13.50
C GLU A 93 14.31 -2.35 -12.97
N ALA A 94 14.94 -2.82 -11.89
CA ALA A 94 16.10 -2.19 -11.22
C ALA A 94 17.46 -2.71 -11.71
#